data_AF-A0A7Y6X6C1-F1
#
_entry.id   AF-A0A7Y6X6C1-F1
#
_cell.length_a   1.000
_cell.length_b   1.000
_cell.length_c   1.000
_cell.angle_alpha   90.00
_cell.angle_beta   90.00
_cell.angle_gamma   90.00
#
_symmetry.space_group_name_H-M   'P 1'
#
loop_
_entity.id
_entity.type
_entity.pdbx_description
1 polymer ?
#
loop_
_entity_poly.entity_id
_entity_poly.type
_entity_poly.pdbx_seq_one_letter_code
_entity_poly.pdbx_strand_id
1 'polypeptide(L)'
;MSLQRFPLRTRITTGAFRALGTAALLFLLPWVVYGSAISSHYGLRDDYAIQREAREEPGKILRVCGAMGRPLYGWLLERSTRETDGVEGLSGLRALGVLGLALLSLALYLLLRSEGWRRAPAALLAAFLTVIPSAQVVASWSICWPQGVALLASAAAFALARRGLRPSASGTLRWAWCVGAVVALAASTLIYQASGPFYAVLLAAALVTRRFDDARTPARWLASHLFVVGGGLGLAYVITRLTFWLGLFTPSPRMVLERHFVDKAGWFVTQVLPNALALNALNDTDAAPSGGYWPMVGVTLTVLVLALVVEGRRAGRVGVGTWVMALVGLSGVAYCASLLASERWPTYRTLYALTGVWSVFFFAAVLKLGELWPTRGPRVAVAVLGGFVAVSALLAHQQSVELFARPQGRELELMRQGAAAIVPARKPRVFVLTARQRDSSASQRYLDEFGSVSVDTEWVAKELLATAVRERFPLERDPQALYRFAAGPLLPEARAYDILVDMRQVRLASARPIQLAR
;
A
#
# COMPACT_ATOMS: atom_id res chain seq x y z
N MET A 1 58.78 14.02 -25.36
CA MET A 1 58.09 13.69 -24.09
C MET A 1 56.85 14.55 -23.95
N SER A 2 55.66 14.00 -24.23
CA SER A 2 54.36 14.67 -24.04
C SER A 2 53.56 13.83 -23.06
N LEU A 3 53.34 14.36 -21.85
CA LEU A 3 52.57 13.74 -20.77
C LEU A 3 51.09 13.67 -21.14
N GLN A 4 50.62 12.49 -21.56
CA GLN A 4 49.21 12.13 -21.57
C GLN A 4 48.68 12.16 -20.12
N ARG A 5 47.95 13.22 -19.75
CA ARG A 5 47.24 13.31 -18.47
C ARG A 5 45.96 12.47 -18.53
N PHE A 6 45.85 11.55 -17.57
CA PHE A 6 44.76 10.60 -17.33
C PHE A 6 43.34 11.23 -17.25
N PRO A 7 42.39 10.88 -18.14
CA PRO A 7 40.97 11.25 -18.00
C PRO A 7 40.09 10.17 -17.33
N LEU A 8 40.66 9.05 -16.88
CA LEU A 8 39.91 7.91 -16.36
C LEU A 8 39.40 8.11 -14.91
N ARG A 9 40.16 8.81 -14.05
CA ARG A 9 39.84 8.97 -12.62
C ARG A 9 38.65 9.91 -12.35
N THR A 10 38.43 10.91 -13.20
CA THR A 10 37.34 11.91 -13.07
C THR A 10 35.99 11.39 -13.57
N ARG A 11 35.95 10.49 -14.56
CA ARG A 11 34.70 9.86 -15.05
C ARG A 11 34.14 8.82 -14.08
N ILE A 12 35.01 8.06 -13.41
CA ILE A 12 34.59 7.01 -12.45
C ILE A 12 34.00 7.64 -11.19
N THR A 13 34.65 8.69 -10.66
CA THR A 13 34.20 9.43 -9.47
C THR A 13 32.86 10.15 -9.69
N THR A 14 32.69 10.83 -10.83
CA THR A 14 31.41 11.48 -11.18
C THR A 14 30.27 10.48 -11.44
N GLY A 15 30.57 9.29 -11.97
CA GLY A 15 29.61 8.21 -12.16
C GLY A 15 29.10 7.64 -10.83
N ALA A 16 30.01 7.37 -9.89
CA ALA A 16 29.69 6.87 -8.55
C ALA A 16 28.90 7.89 -7.73
N PHE A 17 29.31 9.17 -7.76
CA PHE A 17 28.61 10.23 -7.04
C PHE A 17 27.17 10.42 -7.52
N ARG A 18 26.94 10.34 -8.84
CA ARG A 18 25.57 10.38 -9.41
C ARG A 18 24.72 9.18 -9.01
N ALA A 19 25.32 7.99 -8.92
CA ALA A 19 24.61 6.78 -8.51
C ALA A 19 24.22 6.85 -7.03
N LEU A 20 25.15 7.28 -6.16
CA LEU A 20 24.90 7.50 -4.73
C LEU A 20 23.87 8.60 -4.50
N GLY A 21 23.96 9.72 -5.22
CA GLY A 21 22.97 10.79 -5.14
C GLY A 21 21.57 10.34 -5.56
N THR A 22 21.46 9.54 -6.63
CA THR A 22 20.16 8.97 -7.04
C THR A 22 19.61 8.04 -5.97
N ALA A 23 20.44 7.16 -5.40
CA ALA A 23 20.04 6.26 -4.33
C ALA A 23 19.57 7.04 -3.08
N ALA A 24 20.34 8.06 -2.66
CA ALA A 24 19.97 8.91 -1.54
C ALA A 24 18.63 9.60 -1.77
N LEU A 25 18.39 10.17 -2.95
CA LEU A 25 17.10 10.81 -3.27
C LEU A 25 15.94 9.82 -3.25
N LEU A 26 16.11 8.62 -3.82
CA LEU A 26 15.07 7.59 -3.82
C LEU A 26 14.76 7.08 -2.41
N PHE A 27 15.79 6.97 -1.56
CA PHE A 27 15.62 6.58 -0.17
C PHE A 27 14.93 7.68 0.64
N LEU A 28 15.31 8.95 0.45
CA LEU A 28 14.79 10.09 1.22
C LEU A 28 13.39 10.53 0.78
N LEU A 29 12.99 10.29 -0.47
CA LEU A 29 11.71 10.76 -1.00
C LEU A 29 10.50 10.35 -0.14
N PRO A 30 10.30 9.06 0.23
CA PRO A 30 9.18 8.67 1.09
C PRO A 30 9.20 9.38 2.46
N TRP A 31 10.38 9.62 3.04
CA TRP A 31 10.51 10.36 4.30
C TRP A 31 10.08 11.81 4.17
N VAL A 32 10.42 12.48 3.07
CA VAL A 32 10.00 13.86 2.81
C VAL A 32 8.49 13.93 2.58
N VAL A 33 7.94 13.01 1.77
CA VAL A 33 6.51 12.99 1.43
C VAL A 33 5.64 12.68 2.66
N TYR A 34 6.00 11.66 3.43
CA TYR A 34 5.18 11.15 4.52
C TYR A 34 5.61 11.62 5.91
N GLY A 35 6.68 12.40 6.04
CA GLY A 35 7.24 12.82 7.33
C GLY A 35 6.21 13.47 8.25
N SER A 36 5.36 14.35 7.71
CA SER A 36 4.28 15.00 8.48
C SER A 36 3.19 14.04 8.95
N ALA A 37 2.88 13.00 8.17
CA ALA A 37 1.93 11.97 8.59
C ALA A 37 2.54 11.05 9.66
N ILE A 38 3.83 10.71 9.54
CA ILE A 38 4.55 9.96 10.58
C ILE A 38 4.55 10.73 11.90
N SER A 39 4.94 12.01 11.88
CA SER A 39 5.11 12.83 13.07
C SER A 39 3.79 13.23 13.75
N SER A 40 2.65 12.99 13.12
CA SER A 40 1.34 13.32 13.69
C SER A 40 0.89 12.26 14.70
N HIS A 41 0.27 12.70 15.80
CA HIS A 41 -0.24 11.82 16.86
C HIS A 41 -1.66 11.35 16.54
N TYR A 42 -1.79 10.18 15.93
CA TYR A 42 -3.07 9.53 15.64
C TYR A 42 -2.91 8.03 15.45
N GLY A 43 -4.01 7.30 15.60
CA GLY A 43 -4.22 5.95 15.09
C GLY A 43 -5.44 5.92 14.18
N LEU A 44 -5.58 4.86 13.39
CA LEU A 44 -6.69 4.65 12.47
C LEU A 44 -7.35 3.31 12.77
N ARG A 45 -8.66 3.34 13.07
CA ARG A 45 -9.54 2.16 13.26
C ARG A 45 -8.93 1.07 14.13
N ASP A 46 -8.43 0.01 13.49
CA ASP A 46 -7.88 -1.19 14.11
C ASP A 46 -6.62 -0.90 14.95
N ASP A 47 -5.90 0.21 14.70
CA ASP A 47 -4.68 0.54 15.44
C ASP A 47 -4.91 0.50 16.97
N TYR A 48 -6.03 1.05 17.44
CA TYR A 48 -6.36 1.12 18.87
C TYR A 48 -6.63 -0.26 19.48
N ALA A 49 -7.41 -1.09 18.79
CA ALA A 49 -7.68 -2.46 19.22
C ALA A 49 -6.40 -3.30 19.23
N ILE A 50 -5.58 -3.21 18.18
CA ILE A 50 -4.34 -3.99 18.05
C ILE A 50 -3.35 -3.63 19.16
N GLN A 51 -3.26 -2.35 19.55
CA GLN A 51 -2.44 -1.97 20.69
C GLN A 51 -2.91 -2.60 22.01
N ARG A 52 -4.22 -2.62 22.26
CA ARG A 52 -4.76 -3.28 23.45
C ARG A 52 -4.52 -4.78 23.40
N GLU A 53 -4.88 -5.42 22.29
CA GLU A 53 -4.77 -6.87 22.10
C GLU A 53 -3.33 -7.36 22.19
N ALA A 54 -2.36 -6.61 21.67
CA ALA A 54 -0.95 -6.96 21.79
C ALA A 54 -0.47 -7.07 23.25
N ARG A 55 -1.01 -6.21 24.12
CA ARG A 55 -0.66 -6.12 25.55
C ARG A 55 -1.49 -7.06 26.42
N GLU A 56 -2.80 -7.07 26.23
CA GLU A 56 -3.76 -7.72 27.14
C GLU A 56 -4.20 -9.11 26.67
N GLU A 57 -4.13 -9.39 25.36
CA GLU A 57 -4.51 -10.67 24.78
C GLU A 57 -3.38 -11.26 23.89
N PRO A 58 -2.19 -11.55 24.45
CA PRO A 58 -1.08 -12.12 23.71
C PRO A 58 -1.48 -13.31 22.82
N GLY A 59 -1.12 -13.27 21.54
CA GLY A 59 -1.44 -14.30 20.54
C GLY A 59 -2.74 -14.06 19.78
N LYS A 60 -3.60 -13.12 20.20
CA LYS A 60 -4.88 -12.87 19.53
C LYS A 60 -4.70 -12.32 18.12
N ILE A 61 -3.82 -11.34 17.92
CA ILE A 61 -3.56 -10.73 16.61
C ILE A 61 -3.04 -11.80 15.64
N LEU A 62 -2.08 -12.62 16.07
CA LEU A 62 -1.58 -13.75 15.30
C LEU A 62 -2.69 -14.74 14.95
N ARG A 63 -3.54 -15.12 15.91
CA ARG A 63 -4.66 -16.04 15.67
C ARG A 63 -5.67 -15.49 14.66
N VAL A 64 -6.08 -14.23 14.82
CA VAL A 64 -7.05 -13.57 13.93
C VAL A 64 -6.48 -13.43 12.51
N CYS A 65 -5.23 -12.99 12.36
CA CYS A 65 -4.61 -12.85 11.05
C CYS A 65 -4.29 -14.22 10.42
N GLY A 66 -3.86 -15.19 11.22
CA GLY A 66 -3.63 -16.58 10.81
C GLY A 66 -4.90 -17.25 10.30
N ALA A 67 -6.03 -17.02 10.97
CA ALA A 67 -7.37 -17.44 10.54
C ALA A 67 -7.77 -16.88 9.17
N MET A 68 -7.18 -15.77 8.73
CA MET A 68 -7.38 -15.16 7.41
C MET A 68 -6.27 -15.51 6.40
N GLY A 69 -5.41 -16.48 6.74
CA GLY A 69 -4.30 -16.92 5.88
C GLY A 69 -3.11 -15.95 5.86
N ARG A 70 -2.94 -15.13 6.90
CA ARG A 70 -1.84 -14.17 7.05
C ARG A 70 -1.05 -14.37 8.35
N PRO A 71 -0.49 -15.57 8.60
CA PRO A 71 0.19 -15.84 9.87
C PRO A 71 1.46 -14.99 10.07
N LEU A 72 2.24 -14.74 9.00
CA LEU A 72 3.44 -13.91 9.11
C LEU A 72 3.09 -12.44 9.37
N TYR A 73 1.99 -11.95 8.80
CA TYR A 73 1.46 -10.62 9.11
C TYR A 73 1.11 -10.47 10.58
N GLY A 74 0.31 -11.40 11.09
CA GLY A 74 -0.13 -11.38 12.48
C GLY A 74 1.06 -11.44 13.43
N TRP A 75 2.06 -12.26 13.12
CA TRP A 75 3.28 -12.36 13.92
C TRP A 75 4.08 -11.05 13.92
N LEU A 76 4.35 -10.47 12.73
CA LEU A 76 5.08 -9.20 12.62
C LEU A 76 4.34 -8.07 13.36
N LEU A 77 3.03 -7.97 13.15
CA LEU A 77 2.19 -6.93 13.71
C LEU A 77 2.10 -7.05 15.24
N GLU A 78 1.86 -8.26 15.75
CA GLU A 78 1.79 -8.50 17.20
C GLU A 78 3.15 -8.24 17.88
N ARG A 79 4.24 -8.75 17.29
CA ARG A 79 5.60 -8.57 17.84
C ARG A 79 5.99 -7.10 17.89
N SER A 80 5.75 -6.36 16.80
CA SER A 80 6.08 -4.94 16.73
C SER A 80 5.18 -4.10 17.64
N THR A 81 3.88 -4.38 17.70
CA THR A 81 2.95 -3.59 18.51
C THR A 81 3.17 -3.78 20.01
N ARG A 82 3.64 -4.96 20.45
CA ARG A 82 4.04 -5.19 21.85
C ARG A 82 5.18 -4.29 22.32
N GLU A 83 6.05 -3.89 21.40
CA GLU A 83 7.19 -3.03 21.70
C GLU A 83 6.82 -1.54 21.59
N THR A 84 5.54 -1.24 21.31
CA THR A 84 5.04 0.13 21.16
C THR A 84 3.98 0.44 22.21
N ASP A 85 4.20 1.52 22.96
CA ASP A 85 3.24 2.00 23.96
C ASP A 85 2.51 3.26 23.50
N GLY A 86 1.18 3.23 23.66
CA GLY A 86 0.29 4.36 23.34
C GLY A 86 0.33 4.83 21.89
N VAL A 87 -0.38 5.92 21.59
CA VAL A 87 -0.51 6.45 20.23
C VAL A 87 0.84 6.90 19.65
N GLU A 88 1.80 7.30 20.49
CA GLU A 88 3.14 7.69 20.05
C GLU A 88 3.86 6.55 19.33
N GLY A 89 3.74 5.32 19.85
CA GLY A 89 4.31 4.13 19.24
C GLY A 89 3.79 3.83 17.83
N LEU A 90 2.59 4.30 17.48
CA LEU A 90 2.02 4.15 16.13
C LEU A 90 2.82 4.93 15.08
N SER A 91 3.46 6.04 15.46
CA SER A 91 4.36 6.79 14.56
C SER A 91 5.56 5.95 14.16
N GLY A 92 6.13 5.17 15.09
CA GLY A 92 7.21 4.22 14.83
C GLY A 92 6.82 3.15 13.81
N LEU A 93 5.60 2.60 13.92
CA LEU A 93 5.09 1.63 12.94
C LEU A 93 4.89 2.26 11.55
N ARG A 94 4.36 3.49 11.47
CA ARG A 94 4.31 4.25 10.20
C ARG A 94 5.70 4.47 9.61
N ALA A 95 6.67 4.82 10.45
CA ALA A 95 8.06 4.99 10.04
C ALA A 95 8.67 3.69 9.48
N LEU A 96 8.33 2.52 10.03
CA LEU A 96 8.70 1.22 9.46
C LEU A 96 8.08 1.00 8.08
N GLY A 97 6.81 1.41 7.88
CA GLY A 97 6.17 1.38 6.57
C GLY A 97 6.91 2.25 5.55
N VAL A 98 7.26 3.48 5.93
CA VAL A 98 8.03 4.43 5.10
C VAL A 98 9.45 3.93 4.81
N LEU A 99 10.12 3.31 5.79
CA LEU A 99 11.39 2.63 5.58
C LEU A 99 11.26 1.51 4.55
N GLY A 100 10.19 0.70 4.65
CA GLY A 100 9.87 -0.33 3.67
C GLY A 100 9.71 0.24 2.25
N LEU A 101 9.00 1.35 2.10
CA LEU A 101 8.85 2.05 0.82
C LEU A 101 10.18 2.64 0.30
N ALA A 102 11.00 3.22 1.17
CA ALA A 102 12.32 3.75 0.81
C ALA A 102 13.25 2.65 0.27
N LEU A 103 13.31 1.52 0.97
CA LEU A 103 14.05 0.34 0.54
C LEU A 103 13.48 -0.26 -0.75
N LEU A 104 12.15 -0.26 -0.89
CA LEU A 104 11.48 -0.72 -2.10
C LEU A 104 11.87 0.15 -3.30
N SER A 105 11.89 1.48 -3.16
CA SER A 105 12.33 2.38 -4.23
C SER A 105 13.77 2.08 -4.68
N LEU A 106 14.68 1.80 -3.75
CA LEU A 106 16.04 1.40 -4.08
C LEU A 106 16.09 0.06 -4.81
N ALA A 107 15.40 -0.96 -4.29
CA ALA A 107 15.34 -2.29 -4.90
C ALA A 107 14.76 -2.22 -6.31
N LEU A 108 13.65 -1.50 -6.50
CA LEU A 108 13.02 -1.27 -7.79
C LEU A 108 13.98 -0.58 -8.75
N TYR A 109 14.64 0.51 -8.34
CA TYR A 109 15.60 1.19 -9.20
C TYR A 109 16.72 0.24 -9.66
N LEU A 110 17.34 -0.50 -8.74
CA LEU A 110 18.40 -1.46 -9.10
C LEU A 110 17.90 -2.55 -10.04
N LEU A 111 16.71 -3.10 -9.79
CA LEU A 111 16.10 -4.13 -10.63
C LEU A 111 15.76 -3.60 -12.03
N LEU A 112 15.10 -2.45 -12.12
CA LEU A 112 14.80 -1.78 -13.39
C LEU A 112 16.07 -1.51 -14.20
N ARG A 113 17.14 -1.01 -13.55
CA ARG A 113 18.44 -0.79 -14.21
C ARG A 113 19.04 -2.08 -14.76
N SER A 114 18.92 -3.18 -14.03
CA SER A 114 19.38 -4.49 -14.51
C SER A 114 18.51 -5.11 -15.61
N GLU A 115 17.27 -4.67 -15.78
CA GLU A 115 16.40 -5.05 -16.91
C GLU A 115 16.54 -4.10 -18.12
N GLY A 116 17.52 -3.19 -18.10
CA GLY A 116 17.86 -2.34 -19.24
C GLY A 116 17.19 -0.97 -19.25
N TRP A 117 16.46 -0.58 -18.19
CA TRP A 117 15.91 0.78 -18.10
C TRP A 117 17.02 1.83 -18.00
N ARG A 118 16.81 2.96 -18.67
CA ARG A 118 17.67 4.15 -18.56
C ARG A 118 17.60 4.73 -17.14
N ARG A 119 18.66 5.42 -16.73
CA ARG A 119 18.82 5.90 -15.33
C ARG A 119 17.63 6.73 -14.83
N ALA A 120 17.27 7.79 -15.56
CA ALA A 120 16.23 8.71 -15.13
C ALA A 120 14.84 8.05 -15.12
N PRO A 121 14.37 7.36 -16.19
CA PRO A 121 13.08 6.68 -16.13
C PRO A 121 12.99 5.59 -15.07
N ALA A 122 14.07 4.82 -14.84
CA ALA A 122 14.11 3.83 -13.75
C ALA A 122 13.94 4.48 -12.39
N ALA A 123 14.63 5.60 -12.14
CA ALA A 123 14.52 6.33 -10.88
C ALA A 123 13.12 6.95 -10.72
N LEU A 124 12.57 7.55 -11.77
CA LEU A 124 11.24 8.16 -11.75
C LEU A 124 10.14 7.12 -11.52
N LEU A 125 10.20 5.95 -12.16
CA LEU A 125 9.22 4.88 -11.93
C LEU A 125 9.34 4.31 -10.52
N ALA A 126 10.57 4.09 -10.03
CA ALA A 126 10.79 3.63 -8.66
C ALA A 126 10.25 4.63 -7.61
N ALA A 127 10.52 5.93 -7.82
CA ALA A 127 9.98 7.02 -7.02
C ALA A 127 8.44 7.10 -7.10
N PHE A 128 7.88 6.96 -8.31
CA PHE A 128 6.44 7.02 -8.51
C PHE A 128 5.70 5.95 -7.70
N LEU A 129 6.20 4.72 -7.74
CA LEU A 129 5.58 3.59 -7.06
C LEU A 129 5.58 3.71 -5.54
N THR A 130 6.32 4.65 -4.94
CA THR A 130 6.26 4.93 -3.49
C THR A 130 5.38 6.12 -3.13
N VAL A 131 4.78 6.79 -4.12
CA VAL A 131 3.86 7.92 -3.92
C VAL A 131 2.45 7.69 -4.51
N ILE A 132 2.19 6.54 -5.12
CA ILE A 132 0.83 6.15 -5.52
C ILE A 132 -0.08 5.97 -4.29
N PRO A 133 -1.43 6.06 -4.44
CA PRO A 133 -2.37 5.90 -3.34
C PRO A 133 -2.14 4.67 -2.44
N SER A 134 -1.81 3.52 -3.03
CA SER A 134 -1.49 2.31 -2.25
C SER A 134 -0.30 2.50 -1.29
N ALA A 135 0.71 3.26 -1.69
CA ALA A 135 1.88 3.57 -0.86
C ALA A 135 1.52 4.55 0.27
N GLN A 136 0.57 5.47 0.03
CA GLN A 136 0.08 6.39 1.05
C GLN A 136 -0.60 5.63 2.19
N VAL A 137 -1.38 4.58 1.88
CA VAL A 137 -2.00 3.72 2.92
C VAL A 137 -0.93 3.00 3.74
N VAL A 138 0.11 2.44 3.10
CA VAL A 138 1.23 1.78 3.78
C VAL A 138 1.98 2.74 4.71
N ALA A 139 2.14 4.00 4.30
CA ALA A 139 2.83 5.02 5.07
C ALA A 139 1.98 5.62 6.21
N SER A 140 0.65 5.67 6.04
CA SER A 140 -0.23 6.48 6.90
C SER A 140 -1.06 5.64 7.88
N TRP A 141 -1.21 4.33 7.65
CA TRP A 141 -1.93 3.42 8.54
C TRP A 141 -0.95 2.45 9.21
N SER A 142 -0.81 2.54 10.54
CA SER A 142 0.25 1.83 11.26
C SER A 142 0.19 0.32 11.11
N ILE A 143 -1.00 -0.30 11.12
CA ILE A 143 -1.12 -1.76 10.86
C ILE A 143 -0.55 -2.19 9.50
N CYS A 144 -0.46 -1.28 8.52
CA CYS A 144 -0.06 -1.62 7.15
C CYS A 144 1.46 -1.70 6.95
N TRP A 145 2.28 -1.36 7.95
CA TRP A 145 3.74 -1.44 7.82
C TRP A 145 4.29 -2.79 7.33
N PRO A 146 3.73 -3.98 7.72
CA PRO A 146 4.22 -5.27 7.23
C PRO A 146 4.06 -5.43 5.71
N GLN A 147 3.16 -4.67 5.07
CA GLN A 147 3.02 -4.68 3.61
C GLN A 147 4.30 -4.21 2.92
N GLY A 148 5.06 -3.28 3.52
CA GLY A 148 6.38 -2.87 3.00
C GLY A 148 7.35 -4.04 2.94
N VAL A 149 7.37 -4.90 3.97
CA VAL A 149 8.16 -6.14 4.00
C VAL A 149 7.66 -7.12 2.94
N ALA A 150 6.35 -7.26 2.77
CA ALA A 150 5.77 -8.12 1.75
C ALA A 150 6.17 -7.70 0.33
N LEU A 151 6.14 -6.40 0.03
CA LEU A 151 6.56 -5.84 -1.27
C LEU A 151 8.05 -6.11 -1.54
N LEU A 152 8.90 -5.90 -0.53
CA LEU A 152 10.33 -6.22 -0.60
C LEU A 152 10.58 -7.71 -0.85
N ALA A 153 9.85 -8.60 -0.15
CA ALA A 153 9.94 -10.05 -0.36
C ALA A 153 9.50 -10.45 -1.78
N SER A 154 8.47 -9.81 -2.34
CA SER A 154 8.05 -10.01 -3.73
C SER A 154 9.10 -9.53 -4.74
N ALA A 155 9.73 -8.37 -4.50
CA ALA A 155 10.85 -7.89 -5.31
C ALA A 155 12.08 -8.80 -5.22
N ALA A 156 12.38 -9.34 -4.03
CA ALA A 156 13.42 -10.34 -3.83
C ALA A 156 13.11 -11.62 -4.60
N ALA A 157 11.86 -12.10 -4.57
CA ALA A 157 11.44 -13.26 -5.35
C ALA A 157 11.72 -13.08 -6.84
N PHE A 158 11.43 -11.89 -7.40
CA PHE A 158 11.78 -11.58 -8.79
C PHE A 158 13.30 -11.61 -9.03
N ALA A 159 14.08 -10.99 -8.14
CA ALA A 159 15.53 -10.95 -8.25
C ALA A 159 16.16 -12.36 -8.24
N LEU A 160 15.65 -13.26 -7.39
CA LEU A 160 16.09 -14.65 -7.26
C LEU A 160 15.67 -15.46 -8.49
N ALA A 161 14.40 -15.38 -8.90
CA ALA A 161 13.87 -16.08 -10.06
C ALA A 161 14.63 -15.70 -11.33
N ARG A 162 14.97 -14.43 -11.50
CA ARG A 162 15.79 -13.98 -12.62
C ARG A 162 17.15 -14.65 -12.67
N ARG A 163 17.80 -14.90 -11.52
CA ARG A 163 19.08 -15.61 -11.48
C ARG A 163 18.92 -17.09 -11.83
N GLY A 164 17.88 -17.74 -11.30
CA GLY A 164 17.60 -19.16 -11.55
C GLY A 164 17.12 -19.45 -12.97
N LEU A 165 16.35 -18.54 -13.58
CA LEU A 165 15.78 -18.71 -14.92
C LEU A 165 16.71 -18.23 -16.06
N ARG A 166 17.95 -17.83 -15.75
CA ARG A 166 18.94 -17.50 -16.79
C ARG A 166 19.35 -18.75 -17.56
N PRO A 167 19.50 -18.69 -18.90
CA PRO A 167 19.97 -19.84 -19.69
C PRO A 167 21.33 -20.38 -19.23
N SER A 168 22.21 -19.50 -18.73
CA SER A 168 23.54 -19.85 -18.24
C SER A 168 23.54 -20.48 -16.84
N ALA A 169 22.40 -20.52 -16.15
CA ALA A 169 22.31 -21.11 -14.81
C ALA A 169 22.13 -22.63 -14.94
N SER A 170 23.13 -23.40 -14.51
CA SER A 170 23.12 -24.86 -14.52
C SER A 170 23.32 -25.44 -13.11
N GLY A 171 22.93 -26.71 -12.94
CA GLY A 171 23.14 -27.47 -11.71
C GLY A 171 22.26 -27.03 -10.52
N THR A 172 22.70 -27.43 -9.33
CA THR A 172 21.98 -27.23 -8.05
C THR A 172 21.72 -25.75 -7.73
N LEU A 173 22.61 -24.86 -8.14
CA LEU A 173 22.50 -23.43 -7.86
C LEU A 173 21.28 -22.79 -8.56
N ARG A 174 20.94 -23.24 -9.78
CA ARG A 174 19.70 -22.81 -10.46
C ARG A 174 18.47 -23.14 -9.63
N TRP A 175 18.39 -24.37 -9.13
CA TRP A 175 17.27 -24.81 -8.31
C TRP A 175 17.19 -24.06 -6.99
N ALA A 176 18.33 -23.81 -6.33
CA ALA A 176 18.38 -23.01 -5.10
C ALA A 176 17.80 -21.60 -5.32
N TRP A 177 18.12 -20.94 -6.44
CA TRP A 177 17.55 -19.63 -6.77
C TRP A 177 16.04 -19.69 -7.02
N CYS A 178 15.55 -20.69 -7.77
CA CYS A 178 14.13 -20.84 -8.04
C CYS A 178 13.32 -21.18 -6.77
N VAL A 179 13.83 -22.08 -5.93
CA VAL A 179 13.22 -22.42 -4.64
C VAL A 179 13.21 -21.20 -3.72
N GLY A 180 14.33 -20.48 -3.62
CA GLY A 180 14.40 -19.22 -2.87
C GLY A 180 13.38 -18.19 -3.36
N ALA A 181 13.15 -18.10 -4.68
CA ALA A 181 12.12 -17.23 -5.24
C ALA A 181 10.70 -17.64 -4.84
N VAL A 182 10.39 -18.93 -4.90
CA VAL A 182 9.10 -19.50 -4.47
C VAL A 182 8.86 -19.24 -2.99
N VAL A 183 9.86 -19.48 -2.14
CA VAL A 183 9.77 -19.24 -0.68
C VAL A 183 9.60 -17.75 -0.37
N ALA A 184 10.36 -16.87 -1.02
CA ALA A 184 10.24 -15.42 -0.82
C ALA A 184 8.85 -14.91 -1.24
N LEU A 185 8.29 -15.43 -2.34
CA LEU A 185 6.94 -15.07 -2.78
C LEU A 185 5.85 -15.64 -1.85
N ALA A 186 6.04 -16.87 -1.36
CA ALA A 186 5.14 -17.46 -0.36
C ALA A 186 5.14 -16.63 0.93
N ALA A 187 6.31 -16.22 1.42
CA ALA A 187 6.45 -15.33 2.56
C ALA A 187 5.75 -13.98 2.33
N SER A 188 5.95 -13.37 1.15
CA SER A 188 5.22 -12.14 0.75
C SER A 188 3.70 -12.33 0.84
N THR A 189 3.19 -13.45 0.32
CA THR A 189 1.76 -13.77 0.30
C THR A 189 1.20 -14.05 1.70
N LEU A 190 1.96 -14.73 2.57
CA LEU A 190 1.60 -15.01 3.97
C LEU A 190 1.69 -13.77 4.88
N ILE A 191 2.37 -12.70 4.43
CA ILE A 191 2.31 -11.38 5.06
C ILE A 191 1.12 -10.61 4.47
N TYR A 192 1.04 -10.46 3.16
CA TYR A 192 -0.10 -9.77 2.56
C TYR A 192 -0.38 -10.33 1.18
N GLN A 193 -1.53 -11.00 1.03
CA GLN A 193 -1.88 -11.74 -0.18
C GLN A 193 -1.88 -10.86 -1.43
N ALA A 194 -2.30 -9.59 -1.32
CA ALA A 194 -2.31 -8.65 -2.43
C ALA A 194 -0.92 -8.09 -2.79
N SER A 195 0.07 -8.19 -1.89
CA SER A 195 1.46 -7.77 -2.15
C SER A 195 2.29 -8.86 -2.81
N GLY A 196 1.93 -10.14 -2.65
CA GLY A 196 2.59 -11.26 -3.34
C GLY A 196 2.70 -11.03 -4.85
N PRO A 197 1.58 -10.77 -5.56
CA PRO A 197 1.57 -10.48 -6.99
C PRO A 197 2.32 -9.23 -7.46
N PHE A 198 2.90 -8.42 -6.57
CA PHE A 198 3.74 -7.27 -6.95
C PHE A 198 4.93 -7.66 -7.85
N TYR A 199 5.33 -8.93 -7.83
CA TYR A 199 6.22 -9.57 -8.79
C TYR A 199 5.87 -9.22 -10.25
N ALA A 200 4.57 -9.16 -10.57
CA ALA A 200 4.08 -8.85 -11.91
C ALA A 200 4.50 -7.46 -12.40
N VAL A 201 4.73 -6.50 -11.49
CA VAL A 201 5.22 -5.15 -11.82
C VAL A 201 6.63 -5.22 -12.43
N LEU A 202 7.52 -5.98 -11.81
CA LEU A 202 8.89 -6.18 -12.31
C LEU A 202 8.91 -7.02 -13.59
N LEU A 203 7.97 -7.97 -13.71
CA LEU A 203 7.79 -8.76 -14.91
C LEU A 203 7.33 -7.91 -16.10
N ALA A 204 6.38 -6.99 -15.87
CA ALA A 204 5.97 -5.99 -16.84
C ALA A 204 7.16 -5.10 -17.24
N ALA A 205 7.95 -4.65 -16.25
CA ALA A 205 9.07 -3.75 -16.49
C ALA A 205 10.19 -4.40 -17.31
N ALA A 206 10.44 -5.69 -17.10
CA ALA A 206 11.38 -6.47 -17.91
C ALA A 206 10.84 -6.72 -19.33
N LEU A 207 9.53 -6.88 -19.49
CA LEU A 207 8.93 -7.19 -20.78
C LEU A 207 8.94 -5.97 -21.72
N VAL A 208 8.65 -4.77 -21.22
CA VAL A 208 8.60 -3.55 -22.05
C VAL A 208 9.97 -3.09 -22.56
N THR A 209 11.07 -3.54 -21.97
CA THR A 209 12.44 -3.23 -22.42
C THR A 209 13.00 -4.26 -23.40
N ARG A 210 12.42 -5.46 -23.45
CA ARG A 210 12.88 -6.55 -24.31
C ARG A 210 12.24 -6.43 -25.69
N ARG A 211 13.02 -6.74 -26.72
CA ARG A 211 12.52 -6.96 -28.08
C ARG A 211 12.46 -8.45 -28.33
N PHE A 212 11.39 -8.89 -28.97
CA PHE A 212 11.16 -10.28 -29.31
C PHE A 212 10.85 -10.37 -30.80
N ASP A 213 11.60 -11.21 -31.51
CA ASP A 213 11.40 -11.45 -32.93
C ASP A 213 10.26 -12.45 -33.18
N ASP A 214 9.95 -13.29 -32.18
CA ASP A 214 8.88 -14.29 -32.18
C ASP A 214 8.05 -14.19 -30.89
N ALA A 215 6.73 -14.33 -31.00
CA ALA A 215 5.79 -14.28 -29.88
C ALA A 215 5.90 -15.48 -28.92
N ARG A 216 6.47 -16.62 -29.35
CA ARG A 216 6.62 -17.79 -28.48
C ARG A 216 7.72 -17.59 -27.43
N THR A 217 8.77 -16.85 -27.76
CA THR A 217 9.87 -16.54 -26.84
C THR A 217 9.41 -15.77 -25.59
N PRO A 218 8.72 -14.61 -25.70
CA PRO A 218 8.19 -13.91 -24.54
C PRO A 218 7.17 -14.75 -23.79
N ALA A 219 6.33 -15.54 -24.49
CA ALA A 219 5.36 -16.42 -23.86
C ALA A 219 6.04 -17.51 -22.99
N ARG A 220 7.08 -18.19 -23.48
CA ARG A 220 7.84 -19.20 -22.72
C ARG A 220 8.56 -18.59 -21.53
N TRP A 221 9.18 -17.43 -21.73
CA TRP A 221 9.84 -16.71 -20.65
C TRP A 221 8.84 -16.29 -19.57
N LEU A 222 7.71 -15.69 -19.98
CA LEU A 222 6.64 -15.31 -19.09
C LEU A 222 6.08 -16.53 -18.34
N ALA A 223 5.79 -17.62 -19.04
CA ALA A 223 5.33 -18.87 -18.43
C ALA A 223 6.29 -19.38 -17.35
N SER A 224 7.60 -19.32 -17.59
CA SER A 224 8.61 -19.73 -16.60
C SER A 224 8.53 -18.89 -15.31
N HIS A 225 8.32 -17.58 -15.45
CA HIS A 225 8.10 -16.70 -14.30
C HIS A 225 6.73 -16.94 -13.63
N LEU A 226 5.69 -17.20 -14.41
CA LEU A 226 4.36 -17.54 -13.88
C LEU A 226 4.36 -18.87 -13.13
N PHE A 227 5.22 -19.83 -13.48
CA PHE A 227 5.44 -21.04 -12.67
C PHE A 227 6.04 -20.72 -11.30
N VAL A 228 6.96 -19.77 -11.21
CA VAL A 228 7.47 -19.28 -9.91
C VAL A 228 6.36 -18.60 -9.12
N VAL A 229 5.54 -17.78 -9.79
CA VAL A 229 4.39 -17.11 -9.15
C VAL A 229 3.38 -18.14 -8.62
N GLY A 230 2.97 -19.08 -9.47
CA GLY A 230 2.07 -20.18 -9.10
C GLY A 230 2.64 -21.05 -7.99
N GLY A 231 3.94 -21.35 -8.03
CA GLY A 231 4.64 -22.11 -6.99
C GLY A 231 4.62 -21.39 -5.64
N GLY A 232 4.88 -20.08 -5.59
CA GLY A 232 4.85 -19.32 -4.34
C GLY A 232 3.44 -19.14 -3.78
N LEU A 233 2.45 -18.85 -4.63
CA LEU A 233 1.04 -18.78 -4.22
C LEU A 233 0.54 -20.16 -3.73
N GLY A 234 0.89 -21.22 -4.45
CA GLY A 234 0.56 -22.60 -4.09
C GLY A 234 1.19 -23.01 -2.76
N LEU A 235 2.47 -22.68 -2.53
CA LEU A 235 3.14 -22.94 -1.26
C LEU A 235 2.49 -22.17 -0.09
N ALA A 236 2.15 -20.90 -0.27
CA ALA A 236 1.43 -20.12 0.74
C ALA A 236 0.06 -20.72 1.06
N TYR A 237 -0.66 -21.19 0.04
CA TYR A 237 -1.93 -21.87 0.20
C TYR A 237 -1.78 -23.19 0.98
N VAL A 238 -0.79 -24.03 0.62
CA VAL A 238 -0.49 -25.28 1.32
C VAL A 238 -0.15 -25.01 2.79
N ILE A 239 0.73 -24.05 3.07
CA ILE A 239 1.07 -23.66 4.45
C ILE A 239 -0.19 -23.24 5.21
N THR A 240 -1.03 -22.39 4.62
CA THR A 240 -2.28 -21.95 5.25
C THR A 240 -3.21 -23.13 5.55
N ARG A 241 -3.43 -24.03 4.59
CA ARG A 241 -4.25 -25.23 4.78
C ARG A 241 -3.67 -26.18 5.84
N LEU A 242 -2.35 -26.35 5.88
CA LEU A 242 -1.68 -27.14 6.91
C LEU A 242 -1.89 -26.52 8.30
N THR A 243 -1.81 -25.20 8.44
CA THR A 243 -2.06 -24.56 9.74
C THR A 243 -3.49 -24.77 10.25
N PHE A 244 -4.48 -24.84 9.34
CA PHE A 244 -5.86 -25.17 9.70
C PHE A 244 -6.03 -26.64 10.04
N TRP A 245 -5.43 -27.53 9.24
CA TRP A 245 -5.51 -28.98 9.46
C TRP A 245 -4.85 -29.40 10.78
N LEU A 246 -3.72 -28.78 11.13
CA LEU A 246 -3.03 -28.98 12.41
C LEU A 246 -3.75 -28.33 13.61
N GLY A 247 -4.87 -27.63 13.39
CA GLY A 247 -5.61 -26.94 14.46
C GLY A 247 -4.90 -25.71 15.03
N LEU A 248 -3.88 -25.17 14.36
CA LEU A 248 -3.17 -23.97 14.82
C LEU A 248 -4.05 -22.72 14.71
N PHE A 249 -4.89 -22.65 13.67
CA PHE A 249 -5.84 -21.56 13.46
C PHE A 249 -7.21 -22.10 13.00
N THR A 250 -8.28 -21.43 13.41
CA THR A 250 -9.64 -21.69 12.92
C THR A 250 -9.89 -20.84 11.66
N PRO A 251 -10.31 -21.41 10.52
CA PRO A 251 -10.56 -20.65 9.30
C PRO A 251 -11.59 -19.55 9.50
N SER A 252 -11.29 -18.34 9.03
CA SER A 252 -12.23 -17.22 9.05
C SER A 252 -13.38 -17.43 8.05
N PRO A 253 -14.62 -17.04 8.38
CA PRO A 253 -15.74 -17.01 7.43
C PRO A 253 -15.48 -16.12 6.21
N ARG A 254 -14.50 -15.21 6.27
CA ARG A 254 -14.11 -14.35 5.14
C ARG A 254 -13.25 -15.07 4.11
N MET A 255 -12.73 -16.26 4.41
CA MET A 255 -11.92 -17.06 3.48
C MET A 255 -12.80 -17.86 2.52
N VAL A 256 -13.54 -17.15 1.66
CA VAL A 256 -14.44 -17.75 0.67
C VAL A 256 -13.93 -17.45 -0.73
N LEU A 257 -13.93 -18.48 -1.57
CA LEU A 257 -13.60 -18.35 -2.98
C LEU A 257 -14.80 -17.81 -3.77
N GLU A 258 -14.52 -17.02 -4.80
CA GLU A 258 -15.52 -16.48 -5.72
C GLU A 258 -16.26 -17.62 -6.44
N ARG A 259 -17.57 -17.43 -6.62
CA ARG A 259 -18.45 -18.36 -7.35
C ARG A 259 -19.09 -17.70 -8.58
N HIS A 260 -19.16 -16.38 -8.61
CA HIS A 260 -19.81 -15.58 -9.64
C HIS A 260 -18.77 -14.81 -10.46
N PHE A 261 -18.01 -15.53 -11.28
CA PHE A 261 -16.87 -14.97 -12.02
C PHE A 261 -17.26 -13.90 -13.05
N VAL A 262 -18.44 -13.99 -13.66
CA VAL A 262 -18.92 -12.99 -14.63
C VAL A 262 -19.21 -11.66 -13.91
N ASP A 263 -19.97 -11.70 -12.82
CA ASP A 263 -20.24 -10.50 -12.01
C ASP A 263 -18.96 -9.92 -11.42
N LYS A 264 -18.02 -10.79 -11.03
CA LYS A 264 -16.69 -10.39 -10.55
C LYS A 264 -15.88 -9.68 -11.64
N ALA A 265 -15.94 -10.15 -12.88
CA ALA A 265 -15.30 -9.49 -14.01
C ALA A 265 -15.95 -8.13 -14.31
N GLY A 266 -17.28 -8.03 -14.27
CA GLY A 266 -18.00 -6.76 -14.38
C GLY A 266 -17.60 -5.76 -13.29
N TRP A 267 -17.55 -6.21 -12.04
CA TRP A 267 -17.05 -5.42 -10.90
C TRP A 267 -15.59 -5.00 -11.08
N PHE A 268 -14.73 -5.91 -11.56
CA PHE A 268 -13.33 -5.58 -11.84
C PHE A 268 -13.21 -4.45 -12.88
N VAL A 269 -13.92 -4.55 -14.00
CA VAL A 269 -13.85 -3.53 -15.06
C VAL A 269 -14.44 -2.20 -14.63
N THR A 270 -15.50 -2.20 -13.82
CA THR A 270 -16.23 -0.97 -13.46
C THR A 270 -15.74 -0.30 -12.17
N GLN A 271 -15.20 -1.07 -11.23
CA GLN A 271 -14.84 -0.56 -9.89
C GLN A 271 -13.33 -0.66 -9.60
N VAL A 272 -12.63 -1.66 -10.14
CA VAL A 272 -11.21 -1.90 -9.82
C VAL A 272 -10.29 -1.23 -10.84
N LEU A 273 -10.51 -1.54 -12.12
CA LEU A 273 -9.64 -1.09 -13.20
C LEU A 273 -9.57 0.44 -13.31
N PRO A 274 -10.67 1.21 -13.17
CA PRO A 274 -10.60 2.67 -13.20
C PRO A 274 -9.71 3.23 -12.09
N ASN A 275 -9.74 2.65 -10.89
CA ASN A 275 -8.87 3.07 -9.78
C ASN A 275 -7.38 2.84 -10.08
N ALA A 276 -7.04 1.74 -10.76
CA ALA A 276 -5.66 1.48 -11.19
C ALA A 276 -5.23 2.41 -12.34
N LEU A 277 -6.14 2.74 -13.27
CA LEU A 277 -5.88 3.64 -14.40
C LEU A 277 -5.75 5.10 -13.99
N ALA A 278 -6.36 5.49 -12.88
CA ALA A 278 -6.26 6.82 -12.30
C ALA A 278 -4.85 7.11 -11.73
N LEU A 279 -3.97 6.11 -11.64
CA LEU A 279 -2.57 6.19 -11.21
C LEU A 279 -2.33 6.94 -9.88
N ASN A 280 -2.34 8.27 -9.90
CA ASN A 280 -2.12 9.14 -8.75
C ASN A 280 -3.38 9.84 -8.22
N ALA A 281 -4.51 9.77 -8.95
CA ALA A 281 -5.76 10.42 -8.57
C ALA A 281 -6.65 9.48 -7.74
N LEU A 282 -7.27 10.04 -6.70
CA LEU A 282 -8.14 9.30 -5.79
C LEU A 282 -9.59 9.30 -6.28
N ASN A 283 -10.25 8.16 -6.12
CA ASN A 283 -11.69 8.02 -6.26
C ASN A 283 -12.42 8.52 -4.99
N ASP A 284 -13.73 8.72 -5.07
CA ASP A 284 -14.58 9.06 -3.92
C ASP A 284 -15.76 8.07 -3.85
N THR A 285 -16.13 7.66 -2.63
CA THR A 285 -17.23 6.71 -2.39
C THR A 285 -18.59 7.41 -2.21
N ASP A 286 -18.61 8.63 -1.66
CA ASP A 286 -19.83 9.34 -1.28
C ASP A 286 -20.20 10.48 -2.24
N ALA A 287 -19.24 10.95 -3.02
CA ALA A 287 -19.39 12.06 -3.94
C ALA A 287 -18.85 11.72 -5.34
N ALA A 288 -18.95 12.68 -6.25
CA ALA A 288 -18.21 12.59 -7.50
C ALA A 288 -16.70 12.43 -7.18
N PRO A 289 -15.97 11.57 -7.90
CA PRO A 289 -14.54 11.40 -7.72
C PRO A 289 -13.81 12.75 -7.81
N SER A 290 -12.59 12.83 -7.25
CA SER A 290 -11.77 14.04 -7.38
C SER A 290 -11.71 14.50 -8.84
N GLY A 291 -11.73 15.82 -9.08
CA GLY A 291 -11.84 16.36 -10.45
C GLY A 291 -10.77 15.85 -11.42
N GLY A 292 -9.62 15.39 -10.91
CA GLY A 292 -8.55 14.78 -11.70
C GLY A 292 -8.71 13.29 -12.00
N TYR A 293 -9.63 12.56 -11.35
CA TYR A 293 -9.76 11.10 -11.45
C TYR A 293 -10.07 10.62 -12.88
N TRP A 294 -11.23 10.99 -13.43
CA TRP A 294 -11.62 10.59 -14.79
C TRP A 294 -10.70 11.17 -15.87
N PRO A 295 -10.23 12.43 -15.78
CA PRO A 295 -9.19 12.92 -16.69
C PRO A 295 -7.93 12.05 -16.66
N MET A 296 -7.46 11.62 -15.50
CA MET A 296 -6.27 10.77 -15.39
C MET A 296 -6.49 9.38 -15.98
N VAL A 297 -7.68 8.77 -15.79
CA VAL A 297 -8.08 7.54 -16.48
C VAL A 297 -8.01 7.73 -18.00
N GLY A 298 -8.60 8.82 -18.52
CA GLY A 298 -8.59 9.16 -19.93
C GLY A 298 -7.19 9.38 -20.49
N VAL A 299 -6.32 10.09 -19.74
CA VAL A 299 -4.92 10.32 -20.10
C VAL A 299 -4.15 9.00 -20.16
N THR A 300 -4.27 8.15 -19.14
CA THR A 300 -3.61 6.84 -19.11
C THR A 300 -4.02 5.99 -20.31
N LEU A 301 -5.32 5.86 -20.59
CA LEU A 301 -5.81 5.11 -21.74
C LEU A 301 -5.32 5.71 -23.07
N THR A 302 -5.38 7.03 -23.23
CA THR A 302 -4.93 7.72 -24.45
C THR A 302 -3.45 7.49 -24.71
N VAL A 303 -2.60 7.67 -23.69
CA VAL A 303 -1.15 7.46 -23.80
C VAL A 303 -0.83 6.01 -24.18
N LEU A 304 -1.53 5.04 -23.59
CA LEU A 304 -1.33 3.62 -23.90
C LEU A 304 -1.80 3.25 -25.31
N VAL A 305 -2.96 3.73 -25.74
CA VAL A 305 -3.46 3.52 -27.10
C VAL A 305 -2.49 4.12 -28.12
N LEU A 306 -2.03 5.35 -27.92
CA LEU A 306 -1.04 5.98 -28.80
C LEU A 306 0.28 5.19 -28.85
N ALA A 307 0.76 4.69 -27.71
CA ALA A 307 1.96 3.86 -27.67
C ALA A 307 1.77 2.52 -28.39
N LEU A 308 0.60 1.88 -28.29
CA LEU A 308 0.27 0.67 -29.06
C LEU A 308 0.26 0.94 -30.57
N VAL A 309 -0.27 2.08 -31.00
CA VAL A 309 -0.24 2.50 -32.41
C VAL A 309 1.20 2.68 -32.89
N VAL A 310 2.05 3.34 -32.10
CA VAL A 310 3.47 3.50 -32.39
C VAL A 310 4.20 2.16 -32.43
N GLU A 311 3.90 1.26 -31.49
CA GLU A 311 4.49 -0.07 -31.44
C GLU A 311 4.06 -0.91 -32.65
N GLY A 312 2.79 -0.83 -33.06
CA GLY A 312 2.28 -1.50 -34.25
C GLY A 312 2.96 -1.03 -35.54
N ARG A 313 3.28 0.26 -35.64
CA ARG A 313 4.03 0.80 -36.78
C ARG A 313 5.50 0.37 -36.79
N ARG A 314 6.11 0.17 -35.62
CA ARG A 314 7.55 -0.14 -35.48
C ARG A 314 7.87 -1.63 -35.46
N ALA A 315 7.08 -2.41 -34.74
CA ALA A 315 7.31 -3.83 -34.44
C ALA A 315 6.19 -4.74 -34.96
N GLY A 316 5.24 -4.17 -35.72
CA GLY A 316 4.14 -4.91 -36.34
C GLY A 316 3.19 -5.53 -35.31
N ARG A 317 2.48 -6.57 -35.75
CA ARG A 317 1.48 -7.28 -34.93
C ARG A 317 2.10 -8.01 -33.73
N VAL A 318 3.36 -8.44 -33.82
CA VAL A 318 4.06 -9.15 -32.74
C VAL A 318 4.31 -8.22 -31.55
N GLY A 319 4.77 -6.99 -31.79
CA GLY A 319 4.97 -6.00 -30.73
C GLY A 319 3.68 -5.64 -30.01
N VAL A 320 2.61 -5.36 -30.77
CA VAL A 320 1.27 -5.07 -30.22
C VAL A 320 0.73 -6.26 -29.44
N GLY A 321 0.77 -7.47 -30.02
CA GLY A 321 0.31 -8.69 -29.36
C GLY A 321 1.06 -8.96 -28.05
N THR A 322 2.38 -8.71 -28.03
CA THR A 322 3.20 -8.86 -26.82
C THR A 322 2.80 -7.87 -25.73
N TRP A 323 2.60 -6.59 -26.10
CA TRP A 323 2.15 -5.55 -25.16
C TRP A 323 0.77 -5.82 -24.60
N VAL A 324 -0.21 -6.16 -25.46
CA VAL A 324 -1.58 -6.44 -25.04
C VAL A 324 -1.64 -7.69 -24.18
N MET A 325 -0.98 -8.78 -24.59
CA MET A 325 -0.92 -10.01 -23.81
C MET A 325 -0.28 -9.77 -22.44
N ALA A 326 0.80 -9.01 -22.37
CA ALA A 326 1.45 -8.67 -21.12
C ALA A 326 0.56 -7.77 -20.25
N LEU A 327 -0.05 -6.73 -20.80
CA LEU A 327 -0.91 -5.82 -20.04
C LEU A 327 -2.12 -6.55 -19.44
N VAL A 328 -2.83 -7.34 -20.25
CA VAL A 328 -4.02 -8.09 -19.80
C VAL A 328 -3.63 -9.24 -18.88
N GLY A 329 -2.66 -10.07 -19.28
CA GLY A 329 -2.23 -11.23 -18.50
C GLY A 329 -1.62 -10.84 -17.16
N LEU A 330 -0.75 -9.82 -17.14
CA LEU A 330 -0.13 -9.35 -15.89
C LEU A 330 -1.12 -8.58 -15.02
N SER A 331 -2.17 -7.95 -15.58
CA SER A 331 -3.26 -7.40 -14.76
C SER A 331 -4.01 -8.50 -14.03
N GLY A 332 -4.33 -9.60 -14.71
CA GLY A 332 -4.95 -10.78 -14.09
C GLY A 332 -4.08 -11.39 -12.99
N VAL A 333 -2.77 -11.49 -13.22
CA VAL A 333 -1.81 -11.96 -12.21
C VAL A 333 -1.71 -10.98 -11.04
N ALA A 334 -1.53 -9.68 -11.31
CA ALA A 334 -1.35 -8.66 -10.29
C ALA A 334 -2.56 -8.52 -9.35
N TYR A 335 -3.76 -8.88 -9.82
CA TYR A 335 -4.99 -8.84 -9.03
C TYR A 335 -5.57 -10.24 -8.71
N CYS A 336 -4.79 -11.31 -8.90
CA CYS A 336 -5.30 -12.68 -8.83
C CYS A 336 -5.88 -13.03 -7.46
N ALA A 337 -5.24 -12.61 -6.36
CA ALA A 337 -5.72 -12.87 -5.01
C ALA A 337 -7.13 -12.31 -4.77
N SER A 338 -7.39 -11.09 -5.24
CA SER A 338 -8.69 -10.42 -5.11
C SER A 338 -9.75 -10.93 -6.10
N LEU A 339 -9.33 -11.42 -7.27
CA LEU A 339 -10.23 -12.08 -8.23
C LEU A 339 -10.69 -13.45 -7.72
N LEU A 340 -9.81 -14.19 -7.03
CA LEU A 340 -10.12 -15.50 -6.46
C LEU A 340 -10.95 -15.43 -5.17
N ALA A 341 -10.78 -14.38 -4.37
CA ALA A 341 -11.57 -14.16 -3.16
C ALA A 341 -12.99 -13.66 -3.51
N SER A 342 -14.00 -14.04 -2.74
CA SER A 342 -15.39 -13.58 -2.92
C SER A 342 -15.59 -12.08 -2.61
N GLU A 343 -14.70 -11.50 -1.81
CA GLU A 343 -14.74 -10.11 -1.35
C GLU A 343 -14.75 -9.11 -2.53
N ARG A 344 -15.68 -8.15 -2.54
CA ARG A 344 -15.81 -7.10 -3.57
C ARG A 344 -15.45 -5.73 -2.97
N TRP A 345 -14.20 -5.58 -2.56
CA TRP A 345 -13.74 -4.39 -1.84
C TRP A 345 -12.49 -3.78 -2.51
N PRO A 346 -12.64 -2.76 -3.38
CA PRO A 346 -11.55 -2.24 -4.22
C PRO A 346 -10.63 -1.25 -3.47
N THR A 347 -10.18 -1.60 -2.27
CA THR A 347 -9.26 -0.77 -1.47
C THR A 347 -7.90 -0.58 -2.14
N TYR A 348 -7.34 0.61 -2.04
CA TYR A 348 -6.03 0.94 -2.60
C TYR A 348 -4.91 0.07 -2.05
N ARG A 349 -4.95 -0.38 -0.79
CA ARG A 349 -3.99 -1.37 -0.26
C ARG A 349 -3.97 -2.69 -1.04
N THR A 350 -5.06 -3.05 -1.73
CA THR A 350 -5.11 -4.24 -2.60
C THR A 350 -4.76 -3.96 -4.07
N LEU A 351 -4.67 -2.69 -4.47
CA LEU A 351 -4.45 -2.27 -5.86
C LEU A 351 -2.98 -2.03 -6.21
N TYR A 352 -2.05 -2.18 -5.25
CA TYR A 352 -0.65 -1.80 -5.43
C TYR A 352 -0.01 -2.47 -6.65
N ALA A 353 -0.12 -3.80 -6.74
CA ALA A 353 0.46 -4.56 -7.84
C ALA A 353 -0.19 -4.20 -9.19
N LEU A 354 -1.52 -4.07 -9.23
CA LEU A 354 -2.24 -3.74 -10.45
C LEU A 354 -1.87 -2.34 -10.95
N THR A 355 -1.96 -1.33 -10.09
CA THR A 355 -1.54 0.04 -10.40
C THR A 355 -0.09 0.08 -10.84
N GLY A 356 0.79 -0.71 -10.20
CA GLY A 356 2.19 -0.83 -10.58
C GLY A 356 2.40 -1.36 -12.01
N VAL A 357 1.66 -2.39 -12.43
CA VAL A 357 1.71 -2.90 -13.81
C VAL A 357 1.29 -1.79 -14.79
N TRP A 358 0.17 -1.12 -14.55
CA TRP A 358 -0.29 -0.03 -15.41
C TRP A 358 0.68 1.15 -15.44
N SER A 359 1.33 1.46 -14.31
CA SER A 359 2.36 2.50 -14.20
C SER A 359 3.58 2.18 -15.08
N VAL A 360 4.04 0.93 -15.09
CA VAL A 360 5.15 0.50 -15.96
C VAL A 360 4.83 0.78 -17.43
N PHE A 361 3.64 0.35 -17.88
CA PHE A 361 3.21 0.54 -19.25
C PHE A 361 3.02 2.03 -19.58
N PHE A 362 2.45 2.82 -18.67
CA PHE A 362 2.32 4.27 -18.84
C PHE A 362 3.68 4.94 -19.00
N PHE A 363 4.65 4.65 -18.13
CA PHE A 363 6.01 5.21 -18.22
C PHE A 363 6.69 4.79 -19.52
N ALA A 364 6.62 3.50 -19.88
CA ALA A 364 7.18 2.99 -21.13
C ALA A 364 6.53 3.64 -22.37
N ALA A 365 5.22 3.87 -22.33
CA ALA A 365 4.46 4.52 -23.38
C ALA A 365 4.90 5.99 -23.60
N VAL A 366 5.02 6.77 -22.53
CA VAL A 366 5.51 8.16 -22.60
C VAL A 366 6.92 8.22 -23.20
N LEU A 367 7.80 7.31 -22.82
CA LEU A 367 9.15 7.23 -23.39
C LEU A 367 9.14 6.88 -24.88
N LYS A 368 8.36 5.87 -25.29
CA LYS A 368 8.22 5.47 -26.69
C LYS A 368 7.64 6.59 -27.57
N LEU A 369 6.66 7.33 -27.05
CA LEU A 369 6.12 8.53 -27.72
C LEU A 369 7.20 9.61 -27.87
N GLY A 370 8.02 9.82 -26.83
CA GLY A 370 9.17 10.72 -26.90
C GLY A 370 10.20 10.32 -27.96
N GLU A 371 10.36 9.04 -28.26
CA GLU A 371 11.26 8.56 -29.31
C GLU A 371 10.79 8.90 -30.73
N LEU A 372 9.58 9.43 -30.93
CA LEU A 372 9.14 9.95 -32.23
C LEU A 372 9.91 11.21 -32.65
N TRP A 373 10.49 11.93 -31.69
CA TRP A 373 11.33 13.11 -31.94
C TRP A 373 12.75 12.89 -31.39
N PRO A 374 13.68 12.30 -32.15
CA PRO A 374 14.94 11.76 -31.64
C PRO A 374 15.82 12.75 -30.88
N THR A 375 15.80 14.03 -31.27
CA THR A 375 16.70 15.06 -30.73
C THR A 375 16.27 15.59 -29.36
N ARG A 376 14.97 15.88 -29.19
CA ARG A 376 14.42 16.52 -27.98
C ARG A 376 13.42 15.64 -27.22
N GLY A 377 12.70 14.77 -27.92
CA GLY A 377 11.58 14.01 -27.37
C GLY A 377 11.95 13.11 -26.18
N PRO A 378 13.09 12.40 -26.14
CA PRO A 378 13.49 11.65 -24.95
C PRO A 378 13.72 12.52 -23.72
N ARG A 379 14.21 13.76 -23.88
CA ARG A 379 14.39 14.70 -22.76
C ARG A 379 13.04 15.23 -22.29
N VAL A 380 12.15 15.58 -23.23
CA VAL A 380 10.78 16.02 -22.92
C VAL A 380 10.00 14.92 -22.20
N ALA A 381 10.07 13.66 -22.65
CA ALA A 381 9.42 12.53 -21.99
C ALA A 381 9.90 12.36 -20.55
N VAL A 382 11.22 12.45 -20.30
CA VAL A 382 11.76 12.41 -18.93
C VAL A 382 11.31 13.61 -18.10
N ALA A 383 11.24 14.81 -18.69
CA ALA A 383 10.76 16.00 -17.99
C ALA A 383 9.26 15.90 -17.63
N VAL A 384 8.43 15.40 -18.55
CA VAL A 384 6.99 15.15 -18.32
C VAL A 384 6.81 14.12 -17.22
N LEU A 385 7.53 12.99 -17.26
CA LEU A 385 7.50 12.00 -16.18
C LEU A 385 8.03 12.57 -14.86
N GLY A 386 9.06 13.43 -14.91
CA GLY A 386 9.59 14.13 -13.73
C GLY A 386 8.55 15.03 -13.09
N GLY A 387 7.86 15.85 -13.89
CA GLY A 387 6.76 16.70 -13.43
C GLY A 387 5.60 15.87 -12.88
N PHE A 388 5.23 14.79 -13.55
CA PHE A 388 4.18 13.87 -13.09
C PHE A 388 4.53 13.24 -11.73
N VAL A 389 5.77 12.79 -11.52
CA VAL A 389 6.23 12.24 -10.24
C VAL A 389 6.25 13.31 -9.16
N ALA A 390 6.70 14.54 -9.47
CA ALA A 390 6.71 15.64 -8.51
C ALA A 390 5.29 16.03 -8.06
N VAL A 391 4.34 16.15 -8.99
CA VAL A 391 2.93 16.39 -8.67
C VAL A 391 2.34 15.24 -7.86
N SER A 392 2.67 13.99 -8.20
CA SER A 392 2.20 12.83 -7.45
C SER A 392 2.75 12.78 -6.02
N ALA A 393 4.01 13.17 -5.82
CA ALA A 393 4.62 13.29 -4.50
C ALA A 393 3.96 14.41 -3.66
N LEU A 394 3.63 15.54 -4.30
CA LEU A 394 2.90 16.63 -3.64
C LEU A 394 1.48 16.20 -3.23
N LEU A 395 0.76 15.54 -4.14
CA LEU A 395 -0.58 15.00 -3.86
C LEU A 395 -0.52 13.96 -2.74
N ALA A 396 0.46 13.05 -2.77
CA ALA A 396 0.65 12.06 -1.72
C ALA A 396 0.91 12.70 -0.35
N HIS A 397 1.74 13.74 -0.30
CA HIS A 397 1.98 14.49 0.93
C HIS A 397 0.68 15.12 1.45
N GLN A 398 -0.05 15.84 0.59
CA GLN A 398 -1.30 16.50 0.95
C GLN A 398 -2.35 15.49 1.40
N GLN A 399 -2.56 14.41 0.65
CA GLN A 399 -3.55 13.37 0.93
C GLN A 399 -3.24 12.62 2.22
N SER A 400 -1.97 12.25 2.48
CA SER A 400 -1.56 11.64 3.75
C SER A 400 -1.84 12.55 4.96
N VAL A 401 -1.69 13.87 4.82
CA VAL A 401 -1.98 14.81 5.92
C VAL A 401 -3.47 15.07 6.06
N GLU A 402 -4.16 15.37 4.97
CA GLU A 402 -5.55 15.86 4.97
C GLU A 402 -6.58 14.75 5.06
N LEU A 403 -6.26 13.55 4.59
CA LEU A 403 -7.19 12.41 4.54
C LEU A 403 -6.86 11.34 5.59
N PHE A 404 -5.67 11.35 6.20
CA PHE A 404 -5.34 10.47 7.34
C PHE A 404 -5.03 11.27 8.60
N ALA A 405 -3.90 11.97 8.64
CA ALA A 405 -3.35 12.47 9.89
C ALA A 405 -4.27 13.48 10.60
N ARG A 406 -4.79 14.48 9.88
CA ARG A 406 -5.65 15.52 10.46
C ARG A 406 -7.02 14.98 10.90
N PRO A 407 -7.79 14.23 10.07
CA PRO A 407 -9.07 13.68 10.50
C PRO A 407 -8.94 12.77 11.72
N GLN A 408 -7.97 11.85 11.71
CA GLN A 408 -7.76 10.92 12.82
C GLN A 408 -7.24 11.59 14.08
N GLY A 409 -6.36 12.60 13.94
CA GLY A 409 -5.92 13.42 15.07
C GLY A 409 -7.08 14.17 15.75
N ARG A 410 -8.06 14.65 14.97
CA ARG A 410 -9.27 15.29 15.53
C ARG A 410 -10.16 14.31 16.28
N GLU A 411 -10.34 13.10 15.76
CA GLU A 411 -11.09 12.05 16.46
C GLU A 411 -10.44 11.73 17.82
N LEU A 412 -9.11 11.58 17.85
CA LEU A 412 -8.37 11.34 19.08
C LEU A 412 -8.48 12.52 20.06
N GLU A 413 -8.39 13.76 19.57
CA GLU A 413 -8.46 14.95 20.43
C GLU A 413 -9.82 15.10 21.12
N LEU A 414 -10.93 14.85 20.41
CA LEU A 414 -12.26 14.84 21.03
C LEU A 414 -12.39 13.78 22.13
N MET A 415 -11.77 12.62 21.93
CA MET A 415 -11.74 11.57 22.94
C MET A 415 -10.86 11.92 24.13
N ARG A 416 -9.74 12.62 23.91
CA ARG A 416 -8.90 13.16 24.98
C ARG A 416 -9.63 14.19 25.83
N GLN A 417 -10.42 15.06 25.20
CA GLN A 417 -11.29 15.98 25.94
C GLN A 417 -12.30 15.20 26.80
N GLY A 418 -12.88 14.12 26.27
CA GLY A 418 -13.80 13.25 27.01
C GLY A 418 -13.14 12.57 28.19
N ALA A 419 -11.94 12.02 27.95
CA ALA A 419 -11.11 11.43 28.96
C ALA A 419 -10.70 12.45 30.04
N ALA A 420 -10.46 13.73 29.70
CA ALA A 420 -10.12 14.81 30.62
C ALA A 420 -11.27 15.22 31.58
N ALA A 421 -12.53 14.93 31.22
CA ALA A 421 -13.68 15.16 32.09
C ALA A 421 -13.86 14.06 33.16
N ILE A 422 -13.18 12.92 33.04
CA ILE A 422 -13.35 11.80 33.98
C ILE A 422 -12.80 12.16 35.36
N VAL A 423 -13.60 11.98 36.40
CA VAL A 423 -13.16 12.09 37.80
C VAL A 423 -13.23 10.70 38.42
N PRO A 424 -12.10 9.98 38.62
CA PRO A 424 -12.08 8.59 39.08
C PRO A 424 -12.95 8.30 40.31
N ALA A 425 -12.94 9.20 41.30
CA ALA A 425 -13.70 9.05 42.54
C ALA A 425 -15.22 8.94 42.31
N ARG A 426 -15.74 9.47 41.19
CA ARG A 426 -17.18 9.46 40.86
C ARG A 426 -17.59 8.31 39.95
N LYS A 427 -16.63 7.58 39.36
CA LYS A 427 -16.87 6.53 38.35
C LYS A 427 -17.93 6.94 37.31
N PRO A 428 -17.71 8.06 36.57
CA PRO A 428 -18.73 8.65 35.72
C PRO A 428 -19.16 7.70 34.59
N ARG A 429 -20.39 7.87 34.15
CA ARG A 429 -20.97 7.25 32.98
C ARG A 429 -20.63 8.09 31.75
N VAL A 430 -19.77 7.56 30.90
CA VAL A 430 -19.36 8.17 29.63
C VAL A 430 -20.19 7.57 28.51
N PHE A 431 -20.85 8.43 27.73
CA PHE A 431 -21.44 8.06 26.45
C PHE A 431 -20.65 8.66 25.30
N VAL A 432 -20.27 7.82 24.35
CA VAL A 432 -19.72 8.27 23.07
C VAL A 432 -20.81 8.18 22.02
N LEU A 433 -21.26 9.33 21.52
CA LEU A 433 -22.15 9.38 20.38
C LEU A 433 -21.31 9.22 19.11
N THR A 434 -21.43 8.06 18.46
CA THR A 434 -20.61 7.70 17.31
C THR A 434 -20.93 8.58 16.10
N ALA A 435 -19.90 8.92 15.34
CA ALA A 435 -20.05 9.62 14.07
C ALA A 435 -20.45 8.63 12.97
N ARG A 436 -20.99 9.11 11.85
CA ARG A 436 -21.16 8.31 10.63
C ARG A 436 -20.06 8.67 9.65
N GLN A 437 -19.85 7.83 8.62
CA GLN A 437 -18.89 8.13 7.55
C GLN A 437 -19.14 9.49 6.87
N ARG A 438 -20.41 9.91 6.74
CA ARG A 438 -20.81 11.24 6.23
C ARG A 438 -20.43 12.43 7.13
N ASP A 439 -20.07 12.17 8.38
CA ASP A 439 -19.65 13.19 9.36
C ASP A 439 -18.12 13.39 9.32
N SER A 440 -17.43 12.81 8.34
CA SER A 440 -15.99 13.00 8.14
C SER A 440 -15.61 14.48 8.04
N SER A 441 -14.43 14.79 8.56
CA SER A 441 -13.83 16.13 8.45
C SER A 441 -12.87 16.26 7.27
N ALA A 442 -12.67 15.18 6.51
CA ALA A 442 -11.90 15.17 5.29
C ALA A 442 -12.73 15.68 4.11
N SER A 443 -12.07 16.32 3.14
CA SER A 443 -12.71 16.82 1.92
C SER A 443 -13.07 15.74 0.91
N GLN A 444 -12.49 14.55 1.06
CA GLN A 444 -12.68 13.40 0.17
C GLN A 444 -12.73 12.14 1.02
N ARG A 445 -13.55 11.16 0.62
CA ARG A 445 -13.59 9.85 1.30
C ARG A 445 -13.51 8.70 0.31
N TYR A 446 -12.67 7.73 0.61
CA TYR A 446 -12.63 6.46 -0.12
C TYR A 446 -12.60 5.26 0.83
N LEU A 447 -13.72 4.52 0.82
CA LEU A 447 -13.93 3.31 1.63
C LEU A 447 -13.49 3.51 3.09
N ASP A 448 -12.78 2.53 3.66
CA ASP A 448 -12.24 2.53 5.01
C ASP A 448 -10.83 3.15 5.11
N GLU A 449 -10.27 3.67 4.01
CA GLU A 449 -8.87 4.11 3.94
C GLU A 449 -8.72 5.63 4.01
N PHE A 450 -9.15 6.35 2.97
CA PHE A 450 -8.90 7.79 2.85
C PHE A 450 -10.08 8.56 3.41
N GLY A 451 -9.82 9.49 4.33
CA GLY A 451 -10.84 10.36 4.91
C GLY A 451 -11.93 9.61 5.68
N SER A 452 -11.68 8.35 6.05
CA SER A 452 -12.65 7.52 6.75
C SER A 452 -12.80 7.98 8.20
N VAL A 453 -13.99 7.79 8.76
CA VAL A 453 -14.25 8.01 10.19
C VAL A 453 -13.95 6.72 10.93
N SER A 454 -13.09 6.76 11.94
CA SER A 454 -12.73 5.56 12.71
C SER A 454 -13.82 5.18 13.71
N VAL A 455 -14.37 6.16 14.42
CA VAL A 455 -15.42 5.96 15.44
C VAL A 455 -16.82 5.74 14.87
N ASP A 456 -16.92 5.30 13.61
CA ASP A 456 -18.20 4.90 13.00
C ASP A 456 -18.76 3.59 13.56
N THR A 457 -17.95 2.90 14.36
CA THR A 457 -18.25 1.63 14.99
C THR A 457 -17.96 1.70 16.49
N GLU A 458 -18.85 1.09 17.30
CA GLU A 458 -18.81 1.20 18.76
C GLU A 458 -17.55 0.62 19.39
N TRP A 459 -17.01 -0.46 18.81
CA TRP A 459 -15.79 -1.08 19.31
C TRP A 459 -14.58 -0.14 19.15
N VAL A 460 -14.50 0.64 18.05
CA VAL A 460 -13.42 1.63 17.89
C VAL A 460 -13.57 2.75 18.91
N ALA A 461 -14.79 3.25 19.12
CA ALA A 461 -15.06 4.26 20.14
C ALA A 461 -14.63 3.81 21.54
N LYS A 462 -14.88 2.54 21.88
CA LYS A 462 -14.44 1.94 23.14
C LYS A 462 -12.92 1.95 23.27
N GLU A 463 -12.23 1.41 22.27
CA GLU A 463 -10.77 1.28 22.29
C GLU A 463 -10.08 2.64 22.28
N LEU A 464 -10.58 3.58 21.48
CA LEU A 464 -10.06 4.95 21.39
C LEU A 464 -10.19 5.70 22.72
N LEU A 465 -11.36 5.63 23.37
CA LEU A 465 -11.53 6.23 24.69
C LEU A 465 -10.63 5.55 25.72
N ALA A 466 -10.55 4.21 25.73
CA ALA A 466 -9.67 3.48 26.64
C ALA A 466 -8.20 3.89 26.47
N THR A 467 -7.74 4.12 25.24
CA THR A 467 -6.42 4.68 24.94
C THR A 467 -6.26 6.07 25.54
N ALA A 468 -7.21 6.98 25.32
CA ALA A 468 -7.15 8.35 25.85
C ALA A 468 -7.16 8.40 27.39
N VAL A 469 -7.95 7.55 28.05
CA VAL A 469 -8.00 7.45 29.51
C VAL A 469 -6.68 6.91 30.07
N ARG A 470 -6.07 5.91 29.40
CA ARG A 470 -4.76 5.39 29.79
C ARG A 470 -3.65 6.42 29.67
N GLU A 471 -3.66 7.24 28.61
CA GLU A 471 -2.72 8.37 28.47
C GLU A 471 -2.85 9.36 29.62
N ARG A 472 -4.07 9.61 30.11
CA ARG A 472 -4.33 10.51 31.24
C ARG A 472 -3.94 9.91 32.59
N PHE A 473 -4.17 8.61 32.79
CA PHE A 473 -3.94 7.91 34.06
C PHE A 473 -2.92 6.75 33.86
N PRO A 474 -1.65 7.06 33.55
CA PRO A 474 -0.67 6.03 33.16
C PRO A 474 -0.25 5.09 34.30
N LEU A 475 -0.46 5.51 35.54
CA LEU A 475 -0.17 4.70 36.73
C LEU A 475 -1.32 3.76 37.11
N GLU A 476 -2.51 3.93 36.52
CA GLU A 476 -3.65 3.09 36.82
C GLU A 476 -3.50 1.74 36.13
N ARG A 477 -3.68 0.65 36.89
CA ARG A 477 -3.53 -0.72 36.36
C ARG A 477 -4.69 -1.12 35.47
N ASP A 478 -5.89 -0.66 35.81
CA ASP A 478 -7.11 -0.85 35.02
C ASP A 478 -7.81 0.50 34.75
N PRO A 479 -7.37 1.24 33.73
CA PRO A 479 -7.99 2.52 33.37
C PRO A 479 -9.48 2.40 32.99
N GLN A 480 -9.94 1.22 32.57
CA GLN A 480 -11.35 1.01 32.20
C GLN A 480 -12.26 0.94 33.42
N ALA A 481 -11.74 0.55 34.60
CA ALA A 481 -12.50 0.55 35.85
C ALA A 481 -12.85 1.95 36.38
N LEU A 482 -12.24 3.00 35.81
CA LEU A 482 -12.44 4.40 36.22
C LEU A 482 -13.76 5.00 35.73
N TYR A 483 -14.45 4.35 34.78
CA TYR A 483 -15.67 4.86 34.17
C TYR A 483 -16.61 3.73 33.75
N ARG A 484 -17.89 4.07 33.52
CA ARG A 484 -18.85 3.18 32.83
C ARG A 484 -18.99 3.65 31.39
N PHE A 485 -18.86 2.73 30.45
CA PHE A 485 -18.87 3.05 29.02
C PHE A 485 -20.15 2.60 28.32
N ALA A 486 -20.67 3.47 27.46
CA ALA A 486 -21.57 3.08 26.39
C ALA A 486 -21.26 3.92 25.15
N ALA A 487 -21.55 3.37 23.97
CA ALA A 487 -21.46 4.10 22.71
C ALA A 487 -22.60 3.70 21.79
N GLY A 488 -22.92 4.57 20.84
CA GLY A 488 -23.90 4.26 19.81
C GLY A 488 -24.21 5.46 18.93
N PRO A 489 -24.93 5.27 17.83
CA PRO A 489 -25.24 6.34 16.87
C PRO A 489 -26.38 7.27 17.33
N LEU A 490 -27.07 6.90 18.42
CA LEU A 490 -28.18 7.64 19.02
C LEU A 490 -27.94 7.73 20.52
N LEU A 491 -28.18 8.92 21.07
CA LEU A 491 -28.12 9.15 22.51
C LEU A 491 -29.38 8.53 23.16
N PRO A 492 -29.25 7.57 24.09
CA PRO A 492 -30.35 7.16 24.96
C PRO A 492 -30.79 8.37 25.81
N GLU A 493 -31.99 8.36 26.41
CA GLU A 493 -32.55 9.49 27.17
C GLU A 493 -31.49 10.35 27.91
N ALA A 494 -31.41 11.63 27.54
CA ALA A 494 -30.26 12.52 27.75
C ALA A 494 -29.86 12.79 29.22
N ARG A 495 -30.60 12.26 30.20
CA ARG A 495 -30.32 12.41 31.65
C ARG A 495 -29.49 11.28 32.24
N ALA A 496 -29.13 10.29 31.43
CA ALA A 496 -28.51 9.10 31.96
C ALA A 496 -26.97 9.24 32.11
N TYR A 497 -26.28 10.06 31.33
CA TYR A 497 -24.80 10.05 31.29
C TYR A 497 -24.17 11.33 31.82
N ASP A 498 -23.08 11.21 32.58
CA ASP A 498 -22.36 12.34 33.18
C ASP A 498 -21.51 13.09 32.14
N ILE A 499 -20.95 12.34 31.17
CA ILE A 499 -20.05 12.86 30.13
C ILE A 499 -20.56 12.38 28.77
N LEU A 500 -20.81 13.34 27.86
CA LEU A 500 -21.19 13.07 26.48
C LEU A 500 -20.09 13.51 25.51
N VAL A 501 -19.44 12.55 24.86
CA VAL A 501 -18.49 12.81 23.76
C VAL A 501 -19.24 12.71 22.44
N ASP A 502 -19.56 13.85 21.83
CA ASP A 502 -20.24 13.89 20.52
C ASP A 502 -19.23 13.88 19.37
N MET A 503 -19.01 12.70 18.78
CA MET A 503 -18.05 12.53 17.70
C MET A 503 -18.51 13.15 16.37
N ARG A 504 -19.78 13.56 16.24
CA ARG A 504 -20.23 14.29 15.04
C ARG A 504 -19.60 15.67 14.94
N GLN A 505 -19.05 16.17 16.05
CA GLN A 505 -18.30 17.43 16.07
C GLN A 505 -16.99 17.38 15.28
N VAL A 506 -16.50 16.19 14.89
CA VAL A 506 -15.31 16.04 14.02
C VAL A 506 -15.44 16.91 12.76
N ARG A 507 -16.65 17.08 12.22
CA ARG A 507 -16.94 17.91 11.04
C ARG A 507 -16.73 19.42 11.26
N LEU A 508 -16.75 19.91 12.50
CA LEU A 508 -16.68 21.34 12.81
C LEU A 508 -15.22 21.80 12.88
N ALA A 509 -14.90 22.96 12.29
CA ALA A 509 -13.55 23.54 12.30
C ALA A 509 -13.03 23.90 13.72
N SER A 510 -13.95 24.02 14.68
CA SER A 510 -13.69 24.28 16.09
C SER A 510 -14.56 23.35 16.91
N ALA A 511 -13.94 22.41 17.64
CA ALA A 511 -14.61 21.54 18.59
C ALA A 511 -15.33 22.41 19.64
N ARG A 512 -16.63 22.15 19.87
CA ARG A 512 -17.32 22.79 20.99
C ARG A 512 -16.87 22.12 22.29
N PRO A 513 -16.84 22.84 23.43
CA PRO A 513 -16.56 22.22 24.71
C PRO A 513 -17.51 21.04 24.95
N ILE A 514 -16.99 19.97 25.53
CA ILE A 514 -17.79 18.79 25.87
C ILE A 514 -18.97 19.19 26.74
N GLN A 515 -20.13 18.64 26.40
CA GLN A 515 -21.33 18.84 27.19
C GLN A 515 -21.23 17.97 28.44
N LEU A 516 -21.00 18.61 29.58
CA LEU A 516 -21.22 18.02 30.88
C LEU A 516 -22.73 18.05 31.14
N ALA A 517 -23.31 16.90 31.46
CA ALA A 517 -24.68 16.87 31.95
C ALA A 517 -24.71 17.62 33.29
N ARG A 518 -25.58 18.63 33.40
CA ARG A 518 -25.84 19.31 34.67
C ARG A 518 -26.68 18.43 35.58
#